data_AF-A0A151R5W0-F1
#
_entry.id   AF-A0A151R5W0-F1
#
_cell.length_a   1.000
_cell.length_b   1.000
_cell.length_c   1.000
_cell.angle_alpha   90.00
_cell.angle_beta   90.00
_cell.angle_gamma   90.00
#
_symmetry.space_group_name_H-M   'P 1'
#
loop_
_entity.id
_entity.type
_entity.pdbx_description
1 polymer ?
#
loop_
_entity_poly.entity_id
_entity_poly.type
_entity_poly.pdbx_seq_one_letter_code
_entity_poly.pdbx_strand_id
1 'polypeptide(L)' 'MLSQTPDGSCRVKCTCDLIKSIQKKQEIEQMICFLKGLGEFYGNVKQNILMMDPVLSINKAYFLVLQLEGQLQGSEASD' A
#
# COMPACT_ATOMS: atom_id res chain seq x y z
N MET A 1 -8.29 6.36 30.89
CA MET A 1 -9.10 6.78 29.73
C MET A 1 -8.25 7.76 28.92
N LEU A 2 -7.67 7.32 27.80
CA LEU A 2 -6.89 8.19 26.92
C LEU A 2 -7.88 9.07 26.15
N SER A 3 -7.94 10.37 26.44
CA SER A 3 -8.73 11.34 25.68
C SER A 3 -7.91 11.84 24.50
N GLN A 4 -8.38 11.57 23.29
CA GLN A 4 -7.85 12.19 22.07
C GLN A 4 -8.37 13.63 21.99
N THR A 5 -7.47 14.56 21.66
CA THR A 5 -7.84 15.95 21.34
C THR A 5 -8.11 16.10 19.85
N PRO A 6 -8.89 17.13 19.45
CA PRO A 6 -9.35 17.29 18.07
C PRO A 6 -8.25 17.54 17.02
N ASP A 7 -7.03 17.88 17.48
CA ASP A 7 -5.88 18.16 16.62
C ASP A 7 -5.00 16.92 16.34
N GLY A 8 -5.37 15.75 16.86
CA GLY A 8 -4.64 14.50 16.65
C GLY A 8 -3.28 14.42 17.34
N SER A 9 -2.91 15.42 18.16
CA SER A 9 -1.68 15.37 18.96
C SER A 9 -1.96 14.74 20.33
N CYS A 10 -1.28 13.63 20.62
CA CYS A 10 -1.29 13.05 21.96
C CYS A 10 -0.44 13.96 22.86
N ARG A 11 -1.06 14.62 23.84
CA ARG A 11 -0.39 15.54 24.79
C ARG A 11 0.68 14.86 25.65
N VAL A 12 0.61 13.54 25.78
CA VAL A 12 1.68 12.71 26.30
C VAL A 12 2.40 12.07 25.12
N LYS A 13 3.74 12.13 25.08
CA LYS A 13 4.58 11.28 24.19
C LYS A 13 4.38 9.81 24.58
N CYS A 14 3.17 9.32 24.38
CA CYS A 14 2.69 8.03 24.78
C CYS A 14 2.50 7.18 23.53
N THR A 15 2.31 5.89 23.79
CA THR A 15 1.83 4.77 22.98
C THR A 15 1.28 5.08 21.56
N CYS A 16 0.67 6.22 21.30
CA CYS A 16 0.31 6.73 19.98
C CYS A 16 1.45 6.65 18.95
N ASP A 17 2.67 7.11 19.27
CA ASP A 17 3.79 7.06 18.30
C ASP A 17 4.30 5.62 18.07
N LEU A 18 4.23 4.79 19.12
CA LEU A 18 4.50 3.36 19.01
C LEU A 18 3.45 2.66 18.14
N ILE A 19 2.16 2.96 18.34
CA ILE A 19 1.04 2.43 17.55
C ILE A 19 1.20 2.84 16.08
N LYS A 20 1.51 4.12 15.80
CA LYS A 20 1.79 4.60 14.44
C LYS A 20 2.94 3.84 13.79
N SER A 21 4.01 3.57 14.56
CA SER A 21 5.17 2.81 14.08
C SER A 21 4.82 1.35 13.79
N ILE A 22 4.02 0.71 14.65
CA ILE A 22 3.52 -0.66 14.45
C ILE A 22 2.62 -0.72 13.20
N GLN A 23 1.69 0.23 13.05
CA GLN A 23 0.81 0.32 11.88
C GLN A 23 1.62 0.47 10.59
N LYS A 24 2.61 1.39 10.57
CA LYS A 24 3.48 1.56 9.41
C LYS A 24 4.25 0.28 9.07
N LYS A 25 4.74 -0.45 10.08
CA LYS A 25 5.40 -1.74 9.87
C LYS A 25 4.43 -2.78 9.30
N GLN A 26 3.22 -2.87 9.83
CA GLN A 26 2.19 -3.79 9.34
C GLN A 26 1.79 -3.49 7.89
N GLU A 27 1.65 -2.21 7.53
CA GLU A 27 1.36 -1.80 6.15
C GLU A 27 2.47 -2.24 5.19
N ILE A 28 3.75 -2.08 5.58
CA ILE A 28 4.89 -2.54 4.79
C ILE A 28 4.89 -4.08 4.66
N GLU A 29 4.65 -4.80 5.76
CA GLU A 29 4.59 -6.28 5.74
C GLU A 29 3.46 -6.78 4.83
N GLN A 30 2.28 -6.19 4.92
CA GLN A 30 1.15 -6.48 4.03
C GLN A 30 1.52 -6.22 2.57
N MET A 31 2.20 -5.11 2.28
CA MET A 31 2.64 -4.77 0.94
C MET A 31 3.65 -5.77 0.39
N ILE A 32 4.62 -6.21 1.21
CA ILE A 32 5.58 -7.24 0.84
C ILE A 32 4.85 -8.56 0.52
N CYS A 33 3.92 -8.98 1.36
CA CYS A 33 3.12 -10.19 1.14
C CYS A 33 2.29 -10.10 -0.15
N PHE A 34 1.67 -8.94 -0.42
CA PHE A 34 0.94 -8.69 -1.66
C PHE A 34 1.84 -8.83 -2.89
N LEU A 35 2.98 -8.13 -2.91
CA LEU A 35 3.92 -8.18 -4.03
C LEU A 35 4.53 -9.57 -4.25
N LYS A 36 4.74 -10.35 -3.18
CA LYS A 36 5.15 -11.76 -3.27
C LYS A 36 4.08 -12.65 -3.90
N GLY A 37 2.80 -12.39 -3.62
CA GLY A 37 1.68 -13.16 -4.17
C GLY A 37 1.34 -12.84 -5.62
N LEU A 38 1.72 -11.66 -6.12
CA LEU A 38 1.54 -11.32 -7.53
C LEU A 38 2.42 -12.21 -8.43
N GLY A 39 1.89 -12.66 -9.56
CA GLY A 39 2.62 -13.45 -10.55
C GLY A 39 3.73 -12.68 -11.29
N GLU A 40 4.49 -13.37 -12.15
CA GLU A 40 5.59 -12.80 -12.95
C GLU A 40 5.11 -11.76 -13.98
N PHE A 41 3.88 -11.94 -14.48
CA PHE A 41 3.23 -11.02 -15.42
C PHE A 41 3.10 -9.58 -14.87
N TYR A 42 3.05 -9.41 -13.55
CA TYR A 42 2.93 -8.11 -12.89
C TYR A 42 4.27 -7.42 -12.65
N GLY A 43 5.37 -7.89 -13.25
CA GLY A 43 6.73 -7.38 -13.03
C GLY A 43 6.85 -5.85 -13.14
N ASN A 44 6.23 -5.26 -14.17
CA ASN A 44 6.24 -3.81 -14.37
C ASN A 44 5.50 -3.05 -13.25
N VAL A 45 4.34 -3.54 -12.82
CA VAL A 45 3.57 -2.95 -11.72
C VAL A 45 4.31 -3.09 -10.40
N LYS A 46 4.92 -4.26 -10.13
CA LYS A 46 5.77 -4.47 -8.95
C LYS A 46 6.93 -3.47 -8.90
N GLN A 47 7.62 -3.28 -10.02
CA GLN A 47 8.75 -2.35 -10.11
C GLN A 47 8.30 -0.90 -9.91
N ASN A 48 7.21 -0.50 -10.56
CA ASN A 48 6.64 0.84 -10.41
C ASN A 48 6.25 1.13 -8.95
N ILE A 49 5.59 0.17 -8.29
CA ILE A 49 5.24 0.25 -6.87
C ILE A 49 6.48 0.42 -5.98
N LEU A 50 7.53 -0.39 -6.21
CA LEU A 50 8.76 -0.35 -5.41
C LEU A 50 9.55 0.95 -5.60
N MET A 51 9.35 1.63 -6.73
CA MET A 51 9.97 2.93 -7.04
C MET A 51 9.23 4.13 -6.42
N MET A 52 8.02 3.94 -5.87
CA MET A 52 7.28 5.02 -5.23
C MET A 52 7.73 5.23 -3.77
N ASP A 53 8.08 6.47 -3.41
CA ASP A 53 8.39 6.92 -2.04
C ASP A 53 7.37 8.01 -1.61
N PRO A 54 6.62 7.82 -0.50
CA PRO A 54 6.60 6.65 0.39
C PRO A 54 5.93 5.43 -0.24
N VAL A 55 6.32 4.25 0.25
CA VAL A 55 5.71 2.95 -0.11
C VAL A 55 4.19 3.10 -0.15
N LEU A 56 3.59 2.79 -1.29
CA LEU A 56 2.16 2.94 -1.51
C LEU A 56 1.35 2.17 -0.46
N SER A 57 0.19 2.71 -0.10
CA SER A 57 -0.77 1.93 0.67
C SER A 57 -1.24 0.73 -0.16
N ILE A 58 -1.56 -0.37 0.53
CA ILE A 58 -2.05 -1.59 -0.10
C ILE A 58 -3.26 -1.35 -1.01
N ASN A 59 -4.14 -0.42 -0.64
CA ASN A 59 -5.31 -0.04 -1.45
C ASN A 59 -4.90 0.53 -2.82
N LYS A 60 -3.85 1.37 -2.87
CA LYS A 60 -3.33 1.89 -4.13
C LYS A 60 -2.66 0.79 -4.96
N ALA A 61 -1.98 -0.15 -4.31
CA ALA A 61 -1.39 -1.31 -4.96
C ALA A 61 -2.46 -2.17 -5.67
N TYR A 62 -3.57 -2.45 -4.98
CA TYR A 62 -4.73 -3.14 -5.55
C TYR A 62 -5.28 -2.40 -6.76
N PHE A 63 -5.48 -1.08 -6.65
CA PHE A 63 -5.99 -0.28 -7.75
C PHE A 63 -5.09 -0.34 -9.00
N LEU A 64 -3.76 -0.26 -8.81
CA LEU A 64 -2.80 -0.37 -9.92
C LEU A 64 -2.85 -1.74 -10.61
N VAL A 65 -3.03 -2.81 -9.85
CA VAL A 65 -3.18 -4.16 -10.41
C VAL A 65 -4.47 -4.27 -11.21
N LEU A 66 -5.61 -3.82 -10.66
CA LEU A 66 -6.88 -3.80 -11.37
C LEU A 66 -6.83 -2.98 -12.66
N GLN A 67 -6.13 -1.84 -12.63
CA GLN A 67 -5.93 -1.00 -13.81
C GLN A 67 -5.06 -1.69 -14.87
N LEU A 68 -4.05 -2.48 -14.47
CA LEU A 68 -3.30 -3.30 -15.41
C LEU A 68 -4.20 -4.36 -16.05
N GLU A 69 -4.95 -5.11 -15.25
CA GLU A 69 -5.84 -6.17 -15.74
C GLU A 69 -6.86 -5.64 -16.77
N GLY A 70 -7.46 -4.47 -16.51
CA GLY A 70 -8.38 -3.83 -17.45
C GLY A 70 -7.71 -3.37 -18.75
N GLN A 71 -6.45 -2.93 -18.70
CA GLN A 71 -5.70 -2.56 -19.91
C GLN A 71 -5.38 -3.78 -20.77
N LEU A 72 -5.02 -4.91 -20.15
CA LEU A 72 -4.74 -6.17 -20.86
C LEU A 72 -5.95 -6.65 -21.65
N GLN A 73 -7.14 -6.57 -21.05
CA GLN A 73 -8.41 -6.93 -21.70
C GLN A 73 -8.78 -5.99 -22.85
N GLY A 74 -8.33 -4.72 -22.80
CA GLY A 74 -8.56 -3.76 -23.89
C GLY A 74 -7.59 -3.90 -25.07
N SER A 75 -6.47 -4.60 -24.91
CA SER A 75 -5.45 -4.79 -25.95
C SER A 75 -5.64 -6.04 -26.82
N GLU A 76 -6.60 -6.92 -26.52
CA GLU A 76 -6.98 -8.08 -27.35
C GLU A 76 -8.16 -7.78 -28.31
N ALA A 77 -8.29 -6.53 -28.77
CA ALA A 77 -9.32 -6.11 -29.74
C ALA A 77 -8.72 -5.40 -30.97
N SER A 78 -7.51 -5.79 -31.38
CA SER A 78 -6.86 -5.32 -32.61
C SER A 78 -5.91 -6.38 -33.16
N ASP A 79 -6.46 -7.54 -33.53
CA ASP A 79 -6.01 -8.33 -34.69
C ASP A 79 -7.19 -9.21 -35.17
#